data_AF-A0A927D058-F1
#
_entry.id   AF-A0A927D058-F1
#
_cell.length_a   1.000
_cell.length_b   1.000
_cell.length_c   1.000
_cell.angle_alpha   90.00
_cell.angle_beta   90.00
_cell.angle_gamma   90.00
#
_symmetry.space_group_name_H-M   'P 1'
#
loop_
_entity.id
_entity.type
_entity.pdbx_description
1 polymer ?
#
loop_
_entity_poly.entity_id
_entity_poly.type
_entity_poly.pdbx_seq_one_letter_code
_entity_poly.pdbx_strand_id
1 'polypeptide(L)' 'MKLLSNALGMFLYFPEDKSEYIPAVISLSIFLLAAIFTMRYIVRHSKKQEEKAKQFEKELLSKKKKMQ' A
#
# COMPACT_ATOMS: atom_id res chain seq x y z
N MET A 1 -10.82 35.10 13.52
CA MET A 1 -10.13 35.07 12.22
C MET A 1 -8.60 35.05 12.34
N LYS A 2 -7.96 35.91 13.16
CA LYS A 2 -6.49 35.91 13.39
C LYS A 2 -5.93 34.59 13.97
N LEU A 3 -6.65 33.94 14.88
CA LEU A 3 -6.23 32.64 15.44
C LEU A 3 -6.19 31.51 14.40
N LEU A 4 -7.13 31.52 13.45
CA LEU A 4 -7.19 30.55 12.35
C LEU A 4 -6.08 30.82 11.32
N SER A 5 -5.77 32.08 11.08
CA SER A 5 -4.64 32.51 10.23
C SER A 5 -3.27 32.15 10.82
N ASN A 6 -3.09 32.27 12.14
CA ASN A 6 -1.84 31.90 12.80
C ASN A 6 -1.63 30.38 12.83
N ALA A 7 -2.71 29.60 12.99
CA ALA A 7 -2.66 28.14 12.93
C ALA A 7 -2.29 27.63 11.53
N LEU A 8 -2.84 28.24 10.48
CA LEU A 8 -2.51 27.90 9.09
C LEU A 8 -1.11 28.37 8.68
N GLY A 9 -0.66 29.54 9.17
CA GLY A 9 0.67 30.09 8.88
C GLY A 9 1.83 29.25 9.41
N MET A 10 1.64 28.50 10.50
CA MET A 10 2.63 27.54 10.99
C MET A 10 2.70 26.24 10.18
N PHE A 11 1.61 25.86 9.49
CA PHE A 11 1.53 24.61 8.71
C PHE A 11 1.85 24.80 7.22
N LEU A 12 1.69 26.03 6.70
CA LEU A 12 2.04 26.43 5.33
C LEU A 12 3.33 27.27 5.28
N TYR A 13 4.15 27.24 6.33
CA TYR A 13 5.50 27.80 6.27
C TYR A 13 6.35 26.94 5.34
N PHE A 14 6.66 27.49 4.18
CA PHE A 14 7.58 26.88 3.23
C PHE A 14 8.99 27.38 3.55
N PRO A 15 9.92 26.51 3.95
CA PRO A 15 11.29 26.95 4.16
C PRO A 15 11.87 27.57 2.89
N GLU A 16 12.53 28.71 3.05
CA GLU A 16 13.22 29.42 1.98
C GLU A 16 14.44 28.62 1.50
N ASP A 17 15.16 27.97 2.43
CA ASP A 17 16.26 27.04 2.13
C ASP A 17 15.70 25.66 1.75
N LYS A 18 16.09 25.19 0.56
CA LYS A 18 15.66 23.90 0.02
C LYS A 18 16.18 22.70 0.84
N SER A 19 17.23 22.90 1.61
CA SER A 19 17.85 21.87 2.45
C SER A 19 16.92 21.40 3.57
N GLU A 20 16.03 22.27 4.04
CA GLU A 20 15.06 21.94 5.09
C GLU A 20 13.96 20.96 4.62
N TYR A 21 13.78 20.77 3.31
CA TYR A 21 12.85 19.76 2.77
C TYR A 21 13.47 18.35 2.66
N ILE A 22 14.80 18.22 2.79
CA ILE A 22 15.50 16.93 2.66
C ILE A 22 14.90 15.85 3.58
N PRO A 23 14.65 16.13 4.88
CA PRO A 23 14.03 15.15 5.77
C PRO A 23 12.64 14.69 5.28
N ALA A 24 11.81 15.61 4.79
CA ALA A 24 10.48 15.29 4.28
C ALA A 24 10.54 14.38 3.03
N VAL A 25 11.46 14.66 2.11
CA VAL A 25 11.67 13.83 0.91
C VAL A 25 12.15 12.44 1.28
N ILE A 26 13.05 12.31 2.25
CA ILE A 26 13.55 11.02 2.74
C ILE A 26 12.39 10.22 3.36
N SER A 27 11.63 10.82 4.27
CA SER A 27 10.47 10.16 4.90
C SER A 27 9.45 9.71 3.86
N LEU A 28 9.07 10.60 2.94
CA LEU A 28 8.13 10.29 1.87
C LEU A 28 8.64 9.14 1.00
N SER A 29 9.93 9.15 0.64
CA SER A 29 10.54 8.11 -0.18
C SER A 29 10.50 6.75 0.52
N ILE A 30 10.81 6.69 1.82
CA ILE A 30 10.75 5.45 2.60
C ILE A 30 9.32 4.89 2.62
N PHE A 31 8.32 5.73 2.94
CA PHE A 31 6.93 5.30 2.98
C PHE A 31 6.41 4.88 1.60
N LEU A 32 6.76 5.61 0.55
CA LEU A 32 6.36 5.30 -0.81
C LEU A 32 6.94 3.95 -1.25
N LEU A 33 8.24 3.73 -1.03
CA LEU A 33 8.88 2.45 -1.32
C LEU A 33 8.22 1.32 -0.53
N ALA A 34 8.02 1.50 0.78
CA ALA A 34 7.36 0.51 1.63
C ALA A 34 5.95 0.18 1.13
N ALA A 35 5.15 1.18 0.75
CA ALA A 35 3.81 0.97 0.20
C ALA A 35 3.84 0.16 -1.10
N ILE A 36 4.75 0.50 -2.03
CA ILE A 36 4.92 -0.24 -3.28
C ILE A 36 5.33 -1.69 -3.02
N PHE A 37 6.28 -1.92 -2.10
CA PHE A 37 6.74 -3.26 -1.74
C PHE A 37 5.62 -4.08 -1.10
N THR A 38 4.91 -3.51 -0.13
CA THR A 38 3.79 -4.17 0.55
C THR A 38 2.67 -4.53 -0.42
N MET A 39 2.26 -3.59 -1.30
CA MET A 39 1.26 -3.86 -2.32
C MET A 39 1.68 -5.01 -3.24
N ARG A 40 2.92 -5.00 -3.73
CA ARG A 40 3.44 -6.08 -4.57
C ARG A 40 3.52 -7.41 -3.83
N TYR A 41 3.88 -7.41 -2.56
CA TYR A 41 3.93 -8.61 -1.73
C TYR A 41 2.54 -9.22 -1.56
N ILE A 42 1.53 -8.41 -1.20
CA ILE A 42 0.15 -8.85 -1.01
C ILE A 42 -0.42 -9.45 -2.30
N VAL A 43 -0.28 -8.76 -3.44
CA VAL A 43 -0.79 -9.23 -4.73
C VAL A 43 -0.16 -10.57 -5.13
N ARG A 44 1.16 -10.72 -4.94
CA ARG A 44 1.85 -11.99 -5.23
C ARG A 44 1.37 -13.13 -4.34
N HIS A 45 1.20 -12.86 -3.06
CA HIS A 45 0.71 -13.86 -2.12
C HIS A 45 -0.73 -14.27 -2.44
N SER A 46 -1.60 -13.30 -2.75
CA SER A 46 -3.00 -13.53 -3.12
C SER A 46 -3.12 -14.42 -4.35
N LYS A 47 -2.35 -14.17 -5.42
CA LYS A 47 -2.35 -15.02 -6.63
C LYS A 47 -1.98 -16.47 -6.34
N LYS A 48 -0.99 -16.71 -5.48
CA LYS A 48 -0.61 -18.07 -5.07
C LYS A 48 -1.72 -18.79 -4.33
N GLN A 49 -2.48 -18.06 -3.49
CA GLN A 49 -3.60 -18.64 -2.76
C GLN A 49 -4.80 -18.91 -3.69
N GLU A 50 -5.04 -18.02 -4.66
CA GLU A 50 -6.07 -18.20 -5.68
C GLU A 50 -5.82 -19.45 -6.53
N GLU A 51 -4.57 -19.68 -6.97
CA GLU A 51 -4.21 -20.88 -7.72
C GLU A 51 -4.46 -22.17 -6.92
N LYS A 52 -4.07 -22.19 -5.65
CA LYS A 52 -4.32 -23.34 -4.75
C LYS A 52 -5.82 -23.59 -4.55
N ALA A 53 -6.61 -22.54 -4.35
CA ALA A 53 -8.06 -22.65 -4.21
C ALA A 53 -8.70 -23.22 -5.49
N LYS A 54 -8.29 -22.74 -6.67
CA LYS A 54 -8.77 -23.26 -7.96
C LYS A 54 -8.43 -24.74 -8.17
N GLN A 55 -7.24 -25.18 -7.76
CA GLN A 55 -6.86 -26.60 -7.83
C GLN A 55 -7.75 -27.45 -6.93
N PHE A 56 -7.98 -26.99 -5.69
CA PHE A 56 -8.85 -27.68 -4.74
C PHE A 56 -10.31 -27.79 -5.23
N GLU A 57 -10.87 -26.71 -5.78
CA GLU A 57 -12.21 -26.74 -6.39
C GLU A 57 -12.30 -27.74 -7.55
N LYS A 58 -11.30 -27.77 -8.43
CA LYS A 58 -11.24 -28.74 -9.54
C LYS A 58 -11.22 -30.19 -9.02
N GLU A 59 -10.46 -30.48 -7.98
CA GLU A 59 -10.42 -31.80 -7.37
C GLU A 59 -11.80 -32.20 -6.82
N LEU A 60 -12.45 -31.32 -6.06
CA LEU A 60 -13.80 -31.56 -5.53
C LEU A 60 -14.83 -31.81 -6.62
N LEU A 61 -14.83 -31.01 -7.69
CA LEU A 61 -15.71 -31.20 -8.84
C LEU A 61 -15.44 -32.52 -9.56
N SER A 62 -14.17 -32.90 -9.72
CA SER A 62 -13.80 -34.17 -10.34
C SER A 62 -14.24 -35.38 -9.51
N LYS A 63 -14.16 -35.29 -8.18
CA LYS A 63 -14.65 -36.33 -7.26
C LYS A 63 -16.17 -36.42 -7.30
N LYS A 64 -16.88 -35.29 -7.27
CA LYS A 64 -18.34 -35.25 -7.37
C LYS A 64 -18.84 -35.89 -8.66
N LYS A 65 -18.21 -35.59 -9.80
CA LYS A 65 -18.56 -36.17 -11.11
C LYS A 65 -18.30 -37.68 -11.22
N LYS A 66 -17.35 -38.22 -10.45
CA LYS A 66 -17.09 -39.67 -10.41
C LYS A 66 -18.07 -40.45 -9.53
N MET A 67 -18.78 -39.77 -8.62
CA MET A 67 -19.76 -40.38 -7.72
C MET A 67 -21.21 -40.28 -8.25
N GLN A 68 -21.41 -39.58 -9.36
CA GLN A 68 -22.65 -39.58 -10.15
C GLN A 68 -22.49 -40.53 -11.34
#